data_AF-A0A0K9NQ29-F1
#
_entry.id   AF-A0A0K9NQ29-F1
#
_cell.length_a   1.000
_cell.length_b   1.000
_cell.length_c   1.000
_cell.angle_alpha   90.00
_cell.angle_beta   90.00
_cell.angle_gamma   90.00
#
_symmetry.space_group_name_H-M   'P 1'
#
loop_
_entity.id
_entity.type
_entity.pdbx_description
1 polymer ?
#
loop_
_entity_poly.entity_id
_entity_poly.type
_entity_poly.pdbx_seq_one_letter_code
_entity_poly.pdbx_strand_id
1 'polypeptide(L)'
;MAAGRVYKKHRNPILFPKPKPMAKNFITFATLFLLFLTLHVYGGGSIGTFTKFTSCSQLPHPKACYSLTQNADPFYAGGKVKSDFRDFNIQGAMSGFRRVHVEVSAVDVAKFDSRTRGAWDDCVALGEETIEHLRNSVENPSSEETQTWLSAAAANQQTCADGFFDLGLIPPPSMANLLSSNITDLLSNSLAVNVPEPNSREKGQS
;
A
#
# COMPACT_ATOMS: atom_id res chain seq x y z
N MET A 1 2.23 -26.18 56.56
CA MET A 1 2.58 -26.95 55.35
C MET A 1 1.66 -26.48 54.23
N ALA A 2 2.17 -25.69 53.29
CA ALA A 2 1.39 -25.16 52.17
C ALA A 2 1.71 -25.98 50.90
N ALA A 3 0.68 -26.54 50.27
CA ALA A 3 0.80 -27.28 49.03
C ALA A 3 0.64 -26.33 47.83
N GLY A 4 1.70 -26.17 47.03
CA GLY A 4 1.63 -25.47 45.74
C GLY A 4 1.11 -26.39 44.63
N ARG A 5 0.03 -26.01 43.96
CA ARG A 5 -0.45 -26.65 42.72
C ARG A 5 0.25 -26.01 41.51
N VAL A 6 0.97 -26.81 40.73
CA VAL A 6 1.47 -26.43 39.40
C VAL A 6 0.38 -26.73 38.37
N TYR A 7 -0.17 -25.69 37.74
CA TYR A 7 -1.07 -25.84 36.60
C TYR A 7 -0.27 -26.15 35.32
N LYS A 8 -0.57 -27.27 34.68
CA LYS A 8 0.02 -27.67 33.39
C LYS A 8 -0.80 -27.06 32.25
N LYS A 9 -0.24 -26.07 31.55
CA LYS A 9 -0.85 -25.42 30.37
C LYS A 9 -0.82 -26.38 29.18
N HIS A 10 -1.96 -26.98 28.84
CA HIS A 10 -2.11 -27.76 27.60
C HIS A 10 -2.11 -26.79 26.40
N ARG A 11 -1.04 -26.81 25.60
CA ARG A 11 -1.01 -26.20 24.26
C ARG A 11 -1.50 -27.22 23.26
N ASN A 12 -2.64 -26.97 22.62
CA ASN A 12 -3.02 -27.69 21.42
C ASN A 12 -2.12 -27.23 20.26
N PRO A 13 -1.62 -28.14 19.41
CA PRO A 13 -0.86 -27.76 18.23
C PRO A 13 -1.78 -27.03 17.23
N ILE A 14 -1.34 -25.87 16.77
CA ILE A 14 -1.96 -25.11 15.68
C ILE A 14 -1.75 -25.91 14.40
N LEU A 15 -2.82 -26.47 13.84
CA LEU A 15 -2.78 -27.15 12.56
C LEU A 15 -2.88 -26.10 11.45
N PHE A 16 -1.74 -25.72 10.88
CA PHE A 16 -1.71 -24.87 9.69
C PHE A 16 -2.32 -25.65 8.50
N PRO A 17 -3.30 -25.09 7.77
CA PRO A 17 -3.76 -25.69 6.53
C PRO A 17 -2.61 -25.71 5.52
N LYS A 18 -2.35 -26.87 4.91
CA LYS A 18 -1.34 -26.99 3.86
C LYS A 18 -1.73 -26.10 2.68
N PRO A 19 -0.78 -25.35 2.08
CA PRO A 19 -1.06 -24.51 0.93
C PRO A 19 -1.58 -25.38 -0.23
N LYS A 20 -2.72 -24.97 -0.82
CA LYS A 20 -3.23 -25.58 -2.04
C LYS A 20 -2.31 -25.19 -3.21
N PRO A 21 -1.99 -26.10 -4.14
CA PRO A 21 -1.10 -25.79 -5.25
C PRO A 21 -1.77 -24.80 -6.22
N MET A 22 -1.37 -23.53 -6.14
CA MET A 22 -1.75 -22.44 -7.06
C MET A 22 -0.84 -22.36 -8.31
N ALA A 23 -0.22 -23.47 -8.71
CA ALA A 23 0.77 -23.49 -9.77
C ALA A 23 0.18 -23.18 -11.17
N LYS A 24 -1.11 -23.47 -11.39
CA LYS A 24 -1.73 -23.30 -12.71
C LYS A 24 -1.99 -21.85 -13.08
N ASN A 25 -2.41 -21.03 -12.11
CA ASN A 25 -2.69 -19.61 -12.33
C ASN A 25 -1.40 -18.78 -12.40
N PHE A 26 -0.38 -19.15 -11.62
CA PHE A 26 0.92 -18.48 -11.60
C PHE A 26 1.64 -18.56 -12.95
N ILE A 27 1.60 -19.71 -13.62
CA ILE A 27 2.22 -19.88 -14.94
C ILE A 27 1.52 -19.02 -15.99
N THR A 28 0.18 -18.97 -15.98
CA THR A 28 -0.58 -18.12 -16.91
C THR A 28 -0.34 -16.63 -16.69
N PHE A 29 -0.29 -16.18 -15.43
CA PHE A 29 0.04 -14.79 -15.11
C PHE A 29 1.49 -14.44 -15.50
N ALA A 30 2.45 -15.33 -15.25
CA ALA A 30 3.83 -15.15 -15.66
C ALA A 30 3.97 -15.06 -17.19
N THR A 31 3.25 -15.88 -17.96
CA THR A 31 3.28 -15.80 -19.43
C THR A 31 2.65 -14.52 -19.98
N LEU A 32 1.56 -14.05 -19.39
CA LEU A 32 0.91 -12.81 -19.83
C LEU A 32 1.75 -11.57 -19.47
N PHE A 33 2.39 -11.59 -18.29
CA PHE A 33 3.32 -10.56 -17.86
C PHE A 33 4.55 -10.47 -18.76
N LEU A 34 5.14 -11.61 -19.14
CA LEU A 34 6.28 -11.64 -20.07
C LEU A 34 5.91 -11.13 -21.48
N LEU A 35 4.71 -11.46 -21.98
CA LEU A 35 4.22 -10.93 -23.25
C LEU A 35 3.99 -9.40 -23.19
N PHE A 36 3.46 -8.90 -22.08
CA PHE A 36 3.27 -7.46 -21.85
C PHE A 36 4.60 -6.70 -21.81
N LEU A 37 5.65 -7.28 -21.21
CA LEU A 37 6.99 -6.71 -21.22
C LEU A 37 7.58 -6.61 -22.63
N THR A 38 7.36 -7.62 -23.49
CA THR A 38 7.86 -7.57 -24.88
C THR A 38 7.14 -6.54 -25.77
N LEU A 39 5.89 -6.19 -25.44
CA LEU A 39 5.12 -5.16 -26.15
C LEU A 39 5.59 -3.72 -25.83
N HIS A 40 6.16 -3.47 -24.63
CA HIS A 40 6.68 -2.15 -24.26
C HIS A 40 8.06 -1.85 -24.85
N VAL A 41 8.80 -2.88 -25.27
CA VAL A 41 10.15 -2.73 -25.84
C VAL A 41 10.12 -2.33 -27.33
N TYR A 42 9.01 -2.53 -28.04
CA TYR A 42 8.88 -2.19 -29.48
C TYR A 42 8.07 -0.90 -29.76
N GLY A 43 7.58 -0.21 -28.73
CA GLY A 43 6.90 1.08 -28.85
C GLY A 43 7.85 2.27 -28.71
N GLY A 44 8.78 2.43 -29.65
CA GLY A 44 9.58 3.65 -29.74
C GLY A 44 8.73 4.85 -30.17
N GLY A 45 8.60 5.87 -29.31
CA GLY A 45 8.01 7.15 -29.72
C GLY A 45 7.33 7.97 -28.61
N SER A 46 8.11 8.50 -27.67
CA SER A 46 8.01 9.86 -27.09
C SER A 46 8.89 9.88 -25.84
N ILE A 47 10.01 10.62 -25.87
CA ILE A 47 10.64 11.08 -24.64
C ILE A 47 9.66 12.10 -24.05
N GLY A 48 8.67 11.60 -23.30
CA GLY A 48 7.78 12.44 -22.52
C GLY A 48 8.65 13.21 -21.54
N THR A 49 8.61 14.54 -21.61
CA THR A 49 9.15 15.36 -20.54
C THR A 49 8.49 14.90 -19.24
N PHE A 50 9.26 14.33 -18.31
CA PHE A 50 8.74 13.97 -17.00
C PHE A 50 8.23 15.23 -16.31
N THR A 51 6.91 15.37 -16.19
CA THR A 51 6.30 16.55 -15.59
C THR A 51 6.38 16.43 -14.08
N LYS A 52 7.28 17.19 -13.45
CA LYS A 52 7.29 17.34 -12.00
C LYS A 52 6.02 18.05 -11.55
N PHE A 53 5.22 17.36 -10.76
CA PHE A 53 4.02 17.92 -10.16
C PHE A 53 4.37 18.86 -9.00
N THR A 54 3.67 19.98 -8.89
CA THR A 54 3.91 20.99 -7.84
C THR A 54 2.63 21.42 -7.13
N SER A 55 1.46 20.92 -7.56
CA SER A 55 0.15 21.25 -6.98
C SER A 55 -0.88 20.14 -7.18
N CYS A 56 -1.91 20.10 -6.31
CA CYS A 56 -2.95 19.07 -6.32
C CYS A 56 -3.77 19.03 -7.62
N SER A 57 -3.94 20.16 -8.32
CA SER A 57 -4.72 20.23 -9.56
C SER A 57 -4.10 19.46 -10.72
N GLN A 58 -2.82 19.12 -10.62
CA GLN A 58 -2.09 18.40 -11.66
C GLN A 58 -2.07 16.87 -11.41
N LEU A 59 -2.42 16.42 -10.20
CA LEU A 59 -2.44 15.00 -9.85
C LEU A 59 -3.70 14.30 -10.40
N PRO A 60 -3.66 12.97 -10.60
CA PRO A 60 -4.80 12.22 -11.13
C PRO A 60 -6.05 12.28 -10.23
N HIS A 61 -5.88 12.43 -8.91
CA HIS A 61 -6.98 12.56 -7.95
C HIS A 61 -6.87 13.85 -7.12
N PRO A 62 -7.21 15.04 -7.69
CA PRO A 62 -7.02 16.33 -7.01
C PRO A 62 -7.76 16.44 -5.68
N LYS A 63 -8.98 15.89 -5.60
CA LYS A 63 -9.80 15.94 -4.38
C LYS A 63 -9.13 15.24 -3.20
N ALA A 64 -8.52 14.07 -3.44
CA ALA A 64 -7.79 13.35 -2.40
C ALA A 64 -6.58 14.15 -1.92
N CYS A 65 -5.80 14.76 -2.83
CA CYS A 65 -4.69 15.65 -2.46
C CYS A 65 -5.16 16.86 -1.63
N TYR A 66 -6.25 17.54 -2.02
CA TYR A 66 -6.81 18.65 -1.22
C TYR A 66 -7.38 18.20 0.13
N SER A 67 -7.69 16.92 0.32
CA SER A 67 -8.12 16.40 1.63
C SER A 67 -6.96 16.35 2.65
N LEU A 68 -5.72 16.25 2.17
CA LEU A 68 -4.52 16.23 3.01
C LEU A 68 -4.26 17.57 3.71
N THR A 69 -4.58 18.69 3.07
CA THR A 69 -4.38 20.02 3.66
C THR A 69 -5.40 20.34 4.75
N GLN A 70 -6.57 19.70 4.71
CA GLN A 70 -7.64 19.87 5.70
C GLN A 70 -7.42 19.02 6.96
N ASN A 71 -6.70 17.91 6.83
CA ASN A 71 -6.42 16.96 7.91
C ASN A 71 -4.93 16.91 8.27
N ALA A 72 -4.19 17.98 7.96
CA ALA A 72 -2.76 18.05 8.21
C ALA A 72 -2.51 17.86 9.72
N ASP A 73 -1.96 16.70 10.08
CA ASP A 73 -1.66 16.37 11.45
C ASP A 73 -0.57 17.35 11.96
N PRO A 74 -0.74 17.96 13.16
CA PRO A 74 0.23 18.91 13.72
C PRO A 74 1.66 18.36 13.80
N PHE A 75 1.82 17.03 13.84
CA PHE A 75 3.12 16.38 13.80
C PHE A 75 3.91 16.69 12.51
N TYR A 76 3.21 17.00 11.40
CA TYR A 76 3.79 17.41 10.12
C TYR A 76 3.75 18.93 9.90
N ALA A 77 2.89 19.65 10.62
CA ALA A 77 2.86 21.12 10.59
C ALA A 77 3.96 21.76 11.45
N GLY A 78 4.50 21.04 12.44
CA GLY A 78 5.48 21.54 13.42
C GLY A 78 6.95 21.25 13.10
N GLY A 79 7.26 20.43 12.09
CA GLY A 79 8.63 20.15 11.66
C GLY A 79 9.06 21.14 10.58
N LYS A 80 10.16 21.87 10.80
CA LYS A 80 10.82 22.68 9.78
C LYS A 80 11.38 21.80 8.65
N VAL A 81 10.52 21.26 7.79
CA VAL A 81 10.90 20.72 6.49
C VAL A 81 9.84 21.23 5.53
N LYS A 82 10.19 22.20 4.69
CA LYS A 82 9.48 22.39 3.42
C LYS A 82 9.74 21.11 2.62
N SER A 83 8.94 20.07 2.87
CA SER A 83 9.04 18.85 2.10
C SER A 83 8.52 19.17 0.69
N ASP A 84 9.24 18.70 -0.33
CA ASP A 84 8.82 18.92 -1.73
C ASP A 84 7.41 18.34 -1.92
N PHE A 85 6.66 18.83 -2.91
CA PHE A 85 5.27 18.43 -3.16
C PHE A 85 5.10 16.90 -3.25
N ARG A 86 6.13 16.19 -3.73
CA ARG A 86 6.24 14.72 -3.68
C ARG A 86 6.14 14.17 -2.25
N ASP A 87 7.01 14.60 -1.36
CA ASP A 87 7.06 14.12 0.03
C ASP A 87 5.79 14.49 0.80
N PHE A 88 5.23 15.68 0.57
CA PHE A 88 3.95 16.09 1.14
C PHE A 88 2.82 15.09 0.82
N ASN A 89 2.73 14.65 -0.43
CA ASN A 89 1.70 13.70 -0.85
C ASN A 89 1.93 12.30 -0.26
N ILE A 90 3.17 11.79 -0.31
CA ILE A 90 3.50 10.44 0.20
C ILE A 90 3.30 10.38 1.72
N GLN A 91 3.78 11.39 2.47
CA GLN A 91 3.59 11.46 3.92
C GLN A 91 2.11 11.63 4.30
N GLY A 92 1.36 12.43 3.54
CA GLY A 92 -0.08 12.59 3.73
C GLY A 92 -0.84 11.27 3.52
N ALA A 93 -0.52 10.53 2.45
CA ALA A 93 -1.07 9.21 2.20
C ALA A 93 -0.73 8.23 3.33
N MET A 94 0.53 8.19 3.78
CA MET A 94 0.96 7.35 4.91
C MET A 94 0.20 7.67 6.20
N SER A 95 0.06 8.95 6.54
CA SER A 95 -0.65 9.38 7.75
C SER A 95 -2.14 9.01 7.70
N GLY A 96 -2.79 9.27 6.56
CA GLY A 96 -4.19 8.91 6.33
C GLY A 96 -4.42 7.40 6.40
N PHE A 97 -3.57 6.62 5.72
CA PHE A 97 -3.61 5.16 5.72
C PHE A 97 -3.39 4.60 7.13
N ARG A 98 -2.37 5.08 7.85
CA ARG A 98 -2.05 4.63 9.20
C ARG A 98 -3.20 4.86 10.18
N ARG A 99 -3.90 6.00 10.06
CA ARG A 99 -5.06 6.31 10.91
C ARG A 99 -6.15 5.26 10.76
N VAL A 100 -6.56 4.98 9.53
CA VAL A 100 -7.62 3.99 9.26
C VAL A 100 -7.16 2.56 9.56
N HIS A 101 -5.88 2.25 9.34
CA HIS A 101 -5.30 0.94 9.66
C HIS A 101 -5.31 0.66 11.17
N VAL A 102 -4.99 1.64 12.01
CA VAL A 102 -5.07 1.51 13.47
C VAL A 102 -6.50 1.27 13.92
N GLU A 103 -7.48 1.96 13.34
CA GLU A 103 -8.90 1.77 13.63
C GLU A 103 -9.36 0.34 13.27
N VAL A 104 -8.99 -0.15 12.08
CA VAL A 104 -9.26 -1.52 11.65
C VAL A 104 -8.58 -2.52 12.57
N SER A 105 -7.30 -2.35 12.87
CA SER A 105 -6.54 -3.29 13.69
C SER A 105 -7.08 -3.43 15.13
N ALA A 106 -7.83 -2.45 15.62
CA ALA A 106 -8.41 -2.44 16.96
C ALA A 106 -9.78 -3.16 17.06
N VAL A 107 -10.38 -3.60 15.94
CA VAL A 107 -11.70 -4.21 15.92
C VAL A 107 -11.69 -5.58 16.62
N ASP A 108 -12.68 -5.83 17.49
CA ASP A 108 -12.91 -7.16 18.02
C ASP A 108 -13.50 -8.09 16.96
N VAL A 109 -12.64 -8.91 16.37
CA VAL A 109 -12.99 -9.88 15.34
C VAL A 109 -13.57 -11.19 15.90
N ALA A 110 -13.78 -11.31 17.22
CA ALA A 110 -14.27 -12.54 17.87
C ALA A 110 -15.54 -13.11 17.23
N LYS A 111 -16.43 -12.24 16.75
CA LYS A 111 -17.72 -12.58 16.15
C LYS A 111 -17.67 -12.87 14.65
N PHE A 112 -16.54 -12.61 13.98
CA PHE A 112 -16.40 -12.91 12.56
C PHE A 112 -16.30 -14.41 12.35
N ASP A 113 -17.00 -14.91 11.33
CA ASP A 113 -16.81 -16.28 10.86
C ASP A 113 -15.38 -16.47 10.33
N SER A 114 -14.96 -17.73 10.20
CA SER A 114 -13.58 -18.06 9.83
C SER A 114 -13.11 -17.45 8.50
N ARG A 115 -14.01 -17.28 7.52
CA ARG A 115 -13.64 -16.75 6.19
C ARG A 115 -13.47 -15.24 6.25
N THR A 116 -14.43 -14.55 6.88
CA THR A 116 -14.36 -13.10 7.10
C THR A 116 -13.15 -12.72 7.95
N ARG A 117 -12.86 -13.50 9.00
CA ARG A 117 -11.66 -13.29 9.82
C ARG A 117 -10.37 -13.48 9.01
N GLY A 118 -10.29 -14.51 8.18
CA GLY A 118 -9.12 -14.73 7.32
C GLY A 118 -8.85 -13.52 6.41
N ALA A 119 -9.87 -13.06 5.68
CA ALA A 119 -9.74 -11.87 4.83
C ALA A 119 -9.40 -10.60 5.62
N TRP A 120 -9.94 -10.47 6.84
CA TRP A 120 -9.61 -9.36 7.74
C TRP A 120 -8.14 -9.37 8.17
N ASP A 121 -7.65 -10.52 8.65
CA ASP A 121 -6.28 -10.68 9.11
C ASP A 121 -5.28 -10.44 7.96
N ASP A 122 -5.59 -10.93 6.75
CA ASP A 122 -4.80 -10.67 5.54
C ASP A 122 -4.75 -9.16 5.23
N CYS A 123 -5.88 -8.44 5.31
CA CYS A 123 -5.92 -6.99 5.14
C CYS A 123 -5.10 -6.22 6.19
N VAL A 124 -5.16 -6.65 7.46
CA VAL A 124 -4.37 -6.02 8.53
C VAL A 124 -2.87 -6.18 8.23
N ALA A 125 -2.42 -7.37 7.85
CA ALA A 125 -1.03 -7.64 7.50
C ALA A 125 -0.57 -6.83 6.27
N LEU A 126 -1.36 -6.82 5.18
CA LEU A 126 -1.08 -6.01 3.99
C LEU A 126 -1.03 -4.51 4.30
N GLY A 127 -1.83 -4.05 5.26
CA GLY A 127 -1.81 -2.67 5.72
C GLY A 127 -0.53 -2.30 6.48
N GLU A 128 0.04 -3.21 7.28
CA GLU A 128 1.34 -2.99 7.93
C GLU A 128 2.46 -2.85 6.89
N GLU A 129 2.48 -3.74 5.89
CA GLU A 129 3.42 -3.65 4.76
C GLU A 129 3.24 -2.34 3.97
N THR A 130 2.00 -1.90 3.76
CA THR A 130 1.69 -0.65 3.06
C THR A 130 2.29 0.56 3.79
N ILE A 131 2.13 0.62 5.12
CA ILE A 131 2.73 1.69 5.94
C ILE A 131 4.26 1.67 5.82
N GLU A 132 4.86 0.48 5.85
CA GLU A 132 6.31 0.32 5.73
C GLU A 132 6.84 0.78 4.37
N HIS A 133 6.16 0.42 3.28
CA HIS A 133 6.50 0.87 1.93
C HIS A 133 6.38 2.39 1.76
N LEU A 134 5.33 3.00 2.33
CA LEU A 134 5.16 4.45 2.29
C LEU A 134 6.24 5.17 3.11
N ARG A 135 6.62 4.64 4.27
CA ARG A 135 7.72 5.16 5.09
C ARG A 135 9.04 5.12 4.34
N ASN A 136 9.38 3.97 3.75
CA ASN A 136 10.61 3.80 2.97
C ASN A 136 10.66 4.74 1.77
N SER A 137 9.51 5.01 1.14
CA SER A 137 9.38 5.95 0.01
C SER A 137 9.78 7.40 0.36
N VAL A 138 9.67 7.78 1.63
CA VAL A 138 10.04 9.11 2.13
C VAL A 138 11.46 9.11 2.71
N GLU A 139 11.83 8.10 3.49
CA GLU A 139 13.10 8.05 4.21
C GLU A 139 14.29 7.69 3.31
N ASN A 140 14.07 6.92 2.24
CA ASN A 140 15.12 6.43 1.35
C ASN A 140 14.84 6.76 -0.14
N PRO A 141 14.71 8.05 -0.51
CA PRO A 141 14.10 8.48 -1.79
C PRO A 141 14.95 8.30 -3.06
N SER A 142 16.06 7.54 -3.05
CA SER A 142 16.95 7.43 -4.23
C SER A 142 17.73 6.12 -4.39
N SER A 143 17.03 5.00 -4.57
CA SER A 143 17.62 3.71 -4.96
C SER A 143 16.96 3.03 -6.18
N GLU A 144 16.16 3.74 -6.97
CA GLU A 144 15.17 3.17 -7.94
C GLU A 144 13.96 2.49 -7.27
N GLU A 145 13.99 2.25 -5.95
CA GLU A 145 12.99 1.45 -5.24
C GLU A 145 11.73 2.24 -4.83
N THR A 146 11.74 3.57 -4.81
CA THR A 146 10.58 4.36 -4.36
C THR A 146 9.33 4.06 -5.20
N GLN A 147 9.46 3.97 -6.52
CA GLN A 147 8.32 3.61 -7.36
C GLN A 147 7.86 2.18 -7.08
N THR A 148 8.78 1.26 -6.82
CA THR A 148 8.48 -0.12 -6.44
C THR A 148 7.71 -0.19 -5.13
N TRP A 149 8.13 0.53 -4.09
CA TRP A 149 7.42 0.58 -2.82
C TRP A 149 6.04 1.21 -2.96
N LEU A 150 5.90 2.30 -3.70
CA LEU A 150 4.59 2.92 -3.96
C LEU A 150 3.67 1.99 -4.74
N SER A 151 4.20 1.24 -5.72
CA SER A 151 3.44 0.23 -6.45
C SER A 151 3.04 -0.95 -5.56
N ALA A 152 3.93 -1.40 -4.68
CA ALA A 152 3.62 -2.44 -3.70
C ALA A 152 2.54 -1.98 -2.71
N ALA A 153 2.63 -0.76 -2.18
CA ALA A 153 1.60 -0.17 -1.32
C ALA A 153 0.21 -0.15 -2.00
N ALA A 154 0.14 0.30 -3.26
CA ALA A 154 -1.11 0.29 -4.02
C ALA A 154 -1.63 -1.14 -4.30
N ALA A 155 -0.73 -2.08 -4.63
CA ALA A 155 -1.08 -3.47 -4.86
C ALA A 155 -1.57 -4.18 -3.59
N ASN A 156 -0.97 -3.89 -2.43
CA ASN A 156 -1.39 -4.41 -1.14
C ASN A 156 -2.80 -3.95 -0.79
N GLN A 157 -3.10 -2.67 -1.01
CA GLN A 157 -4.44 -2.13 -0.83
C GLN A 157 -5.46 -2.81 -1.76
N GLN A 158 -5.11 -3.00 -3.03
CA GLN A 158 -5.97 -3.69 -4.00
C GLN A 158 -6.18 -5.17 -3.59
N THR A 159 -5.12 -5.86 -3.18
CA THR A 159 -5.16 -7.27 -2.75
C THR A 159 -6.06 -7.44 -1.51
N CYS A 160 -6.03 -6.49 -0.58
CA CYS A 160 -6.94 -6.48 0.55
C CYS A 160 -8.41 -6.38 0.11
N ALA A 161 -8.73 -5.47 -0.82
CA ALA A 161 -10.09 -5.36 -1.37
C ALA A 161 -10.53 -6.65 -2.10
N ASP A 162 -9.64 -7.19 -2.94
CA ASP A 162 -9.89 -8.40 -3.74
C ASP A 162 -10.06 -9.62 -2.85
N GLY A 163 -9.38 -9.71 -1.71
CA GLY A 163 -9.51 -10.81 -0.75
C GLY A 163 -10.95 -11.00 -0.24
N PHE A 164 -11.70 -9.92 -0.06
CA PHE A 164 -13.14 -10.01 0.24
C PHE A 164 -13.96 -10.36 -1.00
N PHE A 165 -13.69 -9.69 -2.12
CA PHE A 165 -14.45 -9.85 -3.36
C PHE A 165 -14.36 -11.28 -3.93
N ASP A 166 -13.15 -11.83 -4.06
CA ASP A 166 -12.89 -13.17 -4.61
C ASP A 166 -13.49 -14.29 -3.77
N LEU A 167 -13.66 -14.05 -2.47
CA LEU A 167 -14.32 -14.97 -1.55
C LEU A 167 -15.84 -14.78 -1.52
N GLY A 168 -16.40 -13.80 -2.23
CA GLY A 168 -17.82 -13.45 -2.20
C GLY A 168 -18.26 -12.93 -0.83
N LEU A 169 -17.36 -12.29 -0.09
CA LEU A 169 -17.61 -11.74 1.24
C LEU A 169 -17.95 -10.25 1.13
N ILE A 170 -18.86 -9.80 1.99
CA ILE A 170 -19.11 -8.37 2.19
C ILE A 170 -18.15 -7.89 3.28
N PRO A 171 -17.27 -6.91 3.00
CA PRO A 171 -16.38 -6.37 4.03
C PRO A 171 -17.21 -5.83 5.22
N PRO A 172 -16.81 -6.12 6.47
CA PRO A 172 -17.49 -5.54 7.63
C PRO A 172 -17.45 -4.01 7.56
N PRO A 173 -18.47 -3.28 8.07
CA PRO A 173 -18.52 -1.82 8.00
C PRO A 173 -17.29 -1.12 8.60
N SER A 174 -16.64 -1.75 9.58
CA SER A 174 -15.39 -1.28 10.18
C SER A 174 -14.20 -1.25 9.20
N MET A 175 -14.28 -1.93 8.06
CA MET A 175 -13.28 -1.91 7.00
C MET A 175 -13.50 -0.76 5.98
N ALA A 176 -14.65 -0.08 6.03
CA ALA A 176 -15.08 0.84 4.99
C ALA A 176 -14.09 2.00 4.74
N ASN A 177 -13.49 2.53 5.81
CA ASN A 177 -12.52 3.63 5.68
C ASN A 177 -11.21 3.17 5.04
N LEU A 178 -10.73 1.97 5.40
CA LEU A 178 -9.52 1.40 4.81
C LEU A 178 -9.73 1.12 3.33
N LEU A 179 -10.88 0.57 2.93
CA LEU A 179 -11.24 0.27 1.54
C LEU A 179 -11.84 1.45 0.78
N SER A 180 -11.78 2.67 1.33
CA SER A 180 -12.37 3.84 0.70
C SER A 180 -11.61 4.25 -0.56
N SER A 181 -12.32 4.83 -1.53
CA SER A 181 -11.69 5.41 -2.72
C SER A 181 -10.69 6.50 -2.35
N ASN A 182 -10.88 7.21 -1.23
CA ASN A 182 -9.93 8.22 -0.78
C ASN A 182 -8.55 7.62 -0.48
N ILE A 183 -8.48 6.44 0.15
CA ILE A 183 -7.21 5.76 0.40
C ILE A 183 -6.54 5.34 -0.91
N THR A 184 -7.30 4.69 -1.80
CA THR A 184 -6.80 4.29 -3.13
C THR A 184 -6.32 5.50 -3.93
N ASP A 185 -7.06 6.61 -3.93
CA ASP A 185 -6.73 7.85 -4.63
C ASP A 185 -5.46 8.51 -4.07
N LEU A 186 -5.25 8.47 -2.75
CA LEU A 186 -4.03 8.96 -2.10
C LEU A 186 -2.79 8.13 -2.50
N LEU A 187 -2.92 6.81 -2.58
CA LEU A 187 -1.85 5.93 -3.05
C LEU A 187 -1.56 6.16 -4.55
N SER A 188 -2.60 6.33 -5.37
CA SER A 188 -2.47 6.67 -6.80
C SER A 188 -1.80 8.02 -7.03
N ASN A 189 -2.14 9.03 -6.22
CA ASN A 189 -1.45 10.33 -6.25
C ASN A 189 0.04 10.19 -5.86
N SER A 190 0.34 9.34 -4.88
CA SER A 190 1.72 9.07 -4.46
C SER A 190 2.53 8.41 -5.58
N LEU A 191 1.95 7.46 -6.31
CA LEU A 191 2.54 6.86 -7.51
C LEU A 191 2.83 7.89 -8.61
N ALA A 192 1.88 8.80 -8.87
CA ALA A 192 2.00 9.79 -9.93
C ALA A 192 3.03 10.88 -9.58
N VAL A 193 3.07 11.32 -8.32
CA VAL A 193 3.96 12.41 -7.90
C VAL A 193 5.44 12.01 -7.90
N ASN A 194 5.74 10.71 -7.83
CA ASN A 194 7.09 10.16 -7.87
C ASN A 194 7.59 10.02 -9.31
N VAL A 195 7.96 11.14 -9.93
CA VAL A 195 8.61 11.13 -11.26
C VAL A 195 10.11 10.88 -11.12
N PRO A 196 10.72 9.98 -11.92
CA PRO A 196 12.17 9.80 -11.97
C PRO A 196 12.86 11.10 -12.40
N GLU A 197 13.95 11.50 -11.75
CA GLU A 197 14.79 12.56 -12.30
C GLU A 197 15.56 12.04 -13.52
N PRO A 198 15.59 12.78 -14.65
CA PRO A 198 16.36 12.37 -15.81
C PRO A 198 17.84 12.28 -15.45
N ASN A 199 18.44 11.12 -15.72
CA ASN A 199 19.83 10.82 -15.43
C ASN A 199 20.75 11.84 -16.16
N SER A 200 21.55 12.59 -15.41
CA SER A 200 22.46 13.62 -15.96
C SER A 200 23.63 13.06 -16.79
N ARG A 201 23.66 11.75 -17.06
CA ARG A 201 24.73 11.05 -17.78
C ARG A 201 24.61 11.07 -19.32
N GLU A 202 23.54 11.62 -19.89
CA GLU A 202 23.38 11.71 -21.36
C GLU A 202 23.64 13.11 -21.95
N LYS A 203 24.01 14.12 -21.15
CA LYS A 203 24.35 15.46 -21.65
C LYS A 203 25.83 15.65 -22.04
N GLY A 204 26.54 14.56 -22.33
CA GLY A 204 27.95 14.64 -22.69
C GLY A 204 28.40 13.54 -23.63
N GLN A 205 27.90 13.53 -24.87
CA GLN A 205 28.63 13.05 -26.07
C GLN A 205 27.77 13.22 -27.33
N SER A 206 28.03 14.31 -28.08
CA SER A 206 28.03 14.42 -29.55
C SER A 206 28.18 15.90 -29.90
#